data_AF-A0A941EZ06-F1
#
_entry.id   AF-A0A941EZ06-F1
#
_cell.length_a   1.000
_cell.length_b   1.000
_cell.length_c   1.000
_cell.angle_alpha   90.00
_cell.angle_beta   90.00
_cell.angle_gamma   90.00
#
_symmetry.space_group_name_H-M   'P 1'
#
loop_
_entity.id
_entity.type
_entity.pdbx_description
1 polymer ?
#
loop_
_entity_poly.entity_id
_entity_poly.type
_entity_poly.pdbx_seq_one_letter_code
_entity_poly.pdbx_strand_id
1 'polypeptide(L)'
;RHLPTLSNQISVLAELAAIQPAAIRVAAQRHPDLPENLAEATGSDSWLLRQHAARLLIFLGCGDASATRALLETALDTDTVRQAVLADVVWFDAITPEGFELLLTAAEDPSPARSYLAVQLLAVLLDHSTLHDTEHMAALAAIQRATTAPGADQPLLAEHDGEIRNVGTVADAGRRILTELAAGGPPVAEAFGAPQFRV
;
A
#
# COMPACT_ATOMS: atom_id res chain seq x y z
N ARG A 1 11.03 15.19 -25.23
CA ARG A 1 12.09 15.56 -24.26
C ARG A 1 11.48 16.49 -23.19
N HIS A 2 10.75 15.95 -22.22
CA HIS A 2 10.20 16.68 -21.04
C HIS A 2 10.34 15.89 -19.72
N LEU A 3 10.98 14.72 -19.76
CA LEU A 3 11.05 13.76 -18.65
C LEU A 3 11.84 14.22 -17.39
N PRO A 4 12.92 15.04 -17.47
CA PRO A 4 13.66 15.42 -16.26
C PRO A 4 12.83 16.32 -15.33
N THR A 5 11.97 17.18 -15.89
CA THR A 5 11.18 18.12 -15.11
C THR A 5 10.05 17.43 -14.36
N LEU A 6 9.37 16.46 -15.00
CA LEU A 6 8.29 15.70 -14.39
C LEU A 6 8.81 14.80 -13.26
N SER A 7 9.95 14.13 -13.48
CA SER A 7 10.59 13.29 -12.45
C SER A 7 10.98 14.10 -11.21
N ASN A 8 11.58 15.29 -11.41
CA ASN A 8 11.93 16.18 -10.30
C ASN A 8 10.70 16.71 -9.55
N GLN A 9 9.62 17.03 -10.26
CA GLN A 9 8.38 17.51 -9.64
C GLN A 9 7.71 16.42 -8.79
N ILE A 10 7.58 15.19 -9.32
CA ILE A 10 6.99 14.06 -8.60
C ILE A 10 7.82 13.71 -7.36
N SER A 11 9.15 13.74 -7.47
CA SER A 11 10.04 13.50 -6.33
C SER A 11 9.82 14.54 -5.22
N VAL A 12 9.80 15.83 -5.56
CA VAL A 12 9.53 16.91 -4.58
C VAL A 12 8.15 16.77 -3.94
N LEU A 13 7.13 16.43 -4.73
CA LEU A 13 5.78 16.24 -4.21
C LEU A 13 5.70 15.05 -3.25
N ALA A 14 6.37 13.93 -3.56
CA ALA A 14 6.38 12.76 -2.68
C ALA A 14 7.10 13.04 -1.36
N GLU A 15 8.23 13.76 -1.39
CA GLU A 15 8.93 14.19 -0.17
C GLU A 15 8.09 15.18 0.65
N LEU A 16 7.37 16.09 -0.01
CA LEU A 16 6.44 16.98 0.68
C LEU A 16 5.25 16.21 1.27
N ALA A 17 4.75 15.19 0.57
CA ALA A 17 3.64 14.34 1.04
C ALA A 17 4.00 13.59 2.32
N ALA A 18 5.25 13.14 2.46
CA ALA A 18 5.75 12.51 3.67
C ALA A 18 5.74 13.45 4.89
N ILE A 19 5.79 14.77 4.68
CA ILE A 19 5.77 15.78 5.75
C ILE A 19 4.36 16.33 5.96
N GLN A 20 3.58 16.52 4.88
CA GLN A 20 2.28 17.18 4.87
C GLN A 20 1.27 16.46 3.95
N PRO A 21 0.83 15.24 4.30
CA PRO A 21 -0.04 14.44 3.43
C PRO A 21 -1.40 15.12 3.18
N ALA A 22 -1.96 15.77 4.20
CA ALA A 22 -3.23 16.50 4.07
C ALA A 22 -3.15 17.67 3.06
N ALA A 23 -2.02 18.37 2.99
CA ALA A 23 -1.85 19.48 2.07
C ALA A 23 -1.82 19.00 0.61
N ILE A 24 -1.18 17.86 0.36
CA ILE A 24 -1.12 17.24 -0.97
C ILE A 24 -2.52 16.80 -1.41
N ARG A 25 -3.32 16.19 -0.53
CA ARG A 25 -4.71 15.82 -0.83
C ARG A 25 -5.56 17.00 -1.25
N VAL A 26 -5.48 18.11 -0.51
CA VAL A 26 -6.21 19.35 -0.86
C VAL A 26 -5.76 19.90 -2.20
N ALA A 27 -4.46 19.87 -2.50
CA ALA A 27 -3.96 20.30 -3.80
C ALA A 27 -4.45 19.40 -4.94
N ALA A 28 -4.46 18.08 -4.73
CA ALA A 28 -4.86 17.08 -5.72
C ALA A 28 -6.33 17.19 -6.13
N GLN A 29 -7.22 17.71 -5.28
CA GLN A 29 -8.61 17.98 -5.64
C GLN A 29 -8.77 18.93 -6.84
N ARG A 30 -7.74 19.72 -7.17
CA ARG A 30 -7.71 20.60 -8.35
C ARG A 30 -7.21 19.92 -9.62
N HIS A 31 -6.77 18.67 -9.51
CA HIS A 31 -6.12 17.89 -10.57
C HIS A 31 -6.74 16.49 -10.63
N PRO A 32 -7.96 16.34 -11.20
CA PRO A 32 -8.69 15.08 -11.20
C PRO A 32 -7.95 13.94 -11.92
N ASP A 33 -7.11 14.26 -12.91
CA ASP A 33 -6.33 13.27 -13.67
C ASP A 33 -5.05 12.83 -12.94
N LEU A 34 -4.73 13.42 -11.78
CA LEU A 34 -3.49 13.14 -11.07
C LEU A 34 -3.35 11.65 -10.67
N PRO A 35 -4.37 10.97 -10.10
CA PRO A 35 -4.24 9.56 -9.75
C PRO A 35 -3.94 8.68 -10.96
N GLU A 36 -4.59 8.91 -12.10
CA GLU A 36 -4.35 8.15 -13.33
C GLU A 36 -2.94 8.38 -13.87
N ASN A 37 -2.46 9.63 -13.90
CA ASN A 37 -1.09 9.95 -14.30
C ASN A 37 -0.03 9.33 -13.38
N LEU A 38 -0.30 9.28 -12.06
CA LEU A 38 0.59 8.63 -11.10
C LEU A 38 0.58 7.11 -11.30
N ALA A 39 -0.58 6.49 -11.55
CA ALA A 39 -0.69 5.07 -11.88
C ALA A 39 0.06 4.71 -13.17
N GLU A 40 0.05 5.57 -14.20
CA GLU A 40 0.88 5.38 -15.39
C GLU A 40 2.39 5.50 -15.04
N ALA A 41 2.75 6.46 -14.18
CA ALA A 41 4.13 6.69 -13.78
C ALA A 41 4.75 5.53 -12.96
N THR A 42 3.94 4.68 -12.32
CA THR A 42 4.44 3.44 -11.71
C THR A 42 4.92 2.42 -12.73
N GLY A 43 4.64 2.61 -14.02
CA GLY A 43 5.20 1.81 -15.12
C GLY A 43 6.50 2.36 -15.73
N SER A 44 7.07 3.43 -15.17
CA SER A 44 8.27 4.07 -15.73
C SER A 44 9.53 3.20 -15.62
N ASP A 45 10.47 3.34 -16.56
CA ASP A 45 11.82 2.73 -16.45
C ASP A 45 12.64 3.24 -15.25
N SER A 46 12.29 4.41 -14.70
CA SER A 46 12.96 4.98 -13.53
C SER A 46 12.39 4.43 -12.24
N TRP A 47 13.16 3.62 -11.51
CA TRP A 47 12.75 3.07 -10.21
C TRP A 47 12.37 4.17 -9.20
N LEU A 48 13.08 5.30 -9.22
CA LEU A 48 12.80 6.44 -8.35
C LEU A 48 11.44 7.07 -8.68
N LEU A 49 11.11 7.18 -9.97
CA LEU A 49 9.82 7.70 -10.39
C LEU A 49 8.68 6.75 -10.00
N ARG A 50 8.87 5.45 -10.18
CA ARG A 50 7.90 4.43 -9.76
C ARG A 50 7.65 4.49 -8.25
N GLN A 51 8.72 4.58 -7.46
CA GLN A 51 8.65 4.72 -6.00
C GLN A 51 7.81 5.94 -5.61
N HIS A 52 8.17 7.13 -6.08
CA HIS A 52 7.48 8.36 -5.70
C HIS A 52 6.03 8.41 -6.19
N ALA A 53 5.76 7.90 -7.39
CA ALA A 53 4.41 7.81 -7.91
C ALA A 53 3.52 6.90 -7.04
N ALA A 54 4.03 5.71 -6.68
CA ALA A 54 3.30 4.78 -5.82
C ALA A 54 3.06 5.34 -4.41
N ARG A 55 4.06 5.97 -3.81
CA ARG A 55 3.90 6.65 -2.51
C ARG A 55 2.85 7.76 -2.58
N LEU A 56 2.84 8.56 -3.65
CA LEU A 56 1.83 9.60 -3.83
C LEU A 56 0.43 9.00 -3.97
N LEU A 57 0.24 7.88 -4.68
CA LEU A 57 -1.06 7.19 -4.73
C LEU A 57 -1.55 6.80 -3.33
N ILE A 58 -0.65 6.27 -2.49
CA ILE A 58 -0.94 5.96 -1.08
C ILE A 58 -1.31 7.23 -0.30
N PHE A 59 -0.51 8.30 -0.38
CA PHE A 59 -0.80 9.54 0.34
C PHE A 59 -2.10 10.21 -0.10
N LEU A 60 -2.49 10.07 -1.36
CA LEU A 60 -3.76 10.57 -1.86
C LEU A 60 -4.96 9.74 -1.39
N GLY A 61 -4.72 8.54 -0.87
CA GLY A 61 -5.77 7.60 -0.49
C GLY A 61 -6.56 7.09 -1.70
N CYS A 62 -5.97 7.06 -2.90
CA CYS A 62 -6.69 6.72 -4.11
C CYS A 62 -6.78 5.20 -4.30
N GLY A 63 -7.91 4.60 -3.93
CA GLY A 63 -8.19 3.18 -4.18
C GLY A 63 -9.15 2.92 -5.35
N ASP A 64 -9.08 3.70 -6.44
CA ASP A 64 -9.75 3.27 -7.68
C ASP A 64 -9.06 2.04 -8.29
N ALA A 65 -9.68 1.42 -9.30
CA ALA A 65 -9.14 0.20 -9.90
C ALA A 65 -7.77 0.38 -10.58
N SER A 66 -7.46 1.58 -11.10
CA SER A 66 -6.19 1.85 -11.76
C SER A 66 -5.08 2.02 -10.73
N ALA A 67 -5.31 2.88 -9.74
CA ALA A 67 -4.39 3.13 -8.65
C ALA A 67 -4.13 1.85 -7.82
N THR A 68 -5.17 1.09 -7.51
CA THR A 68 -5.04 -0.18 -6.76
C THR A 68 -4.20 -1.18 -7.54
N ARG A 69 -4.42 -1.32 -8.85
CA ARG A 69 -3.60 -2.22 -9.69
C ARG A 69 -2.15 -1.76 -9.76
N ALA A 70 -1.92 -0.46 -9.93
CA ALA A 70 -0.57 0.12 -9.93
C ALA A 70 0.17 -0.17 -8.62
N LEU A 71 -0.50 0.03 -7.47
CA LEU A 71 0.05 -0.29 -6.15
C LEU A 71 0.36 -1.78 -6.00
N LEU A 72 -0.55 -2.67 -6.40
CA LEU A 72 -0.31 -4.12 -6.34
C LEU A 72 0.87 -4.56 -7.21
N GLU A 73 1.09 -3.94 -8.38
CA GLU A 73 2.27 -4.23 -9.19
C GLU A 73 3.57 -3.77 -8.54
N THR A 74 3.54 -2.70 -7.73
CA THR A 74 4.74 -2.24 -7.00
C THR A 74 5.22 -3.25 -5.95
N ALA A 75 4.35 -4.15 -5.50
CA ALA A 75 4.74 -5.26 -4.63
C ALA A 75 5.70 -6.25 -5.32
N LEU A 76 5.69 -6.32 -6.64
CA LEU A 76 6.59 -7.16 -7.43
C LEU A 76 7.82 -6.41 -7.95
N ASP A 77 7.94 -5.13 -7.63
CA ASP A 77 9.05 -4.29 -8.05
C ASP A 77 10.31 -4.58 -7.21
N THR A 78 11.36 -3.82 -7.48
CA THR A 78 12.57 -3.71 -6.66
C THR A 78 12.23 -3.49 -5.18
N ASP A 79 13.10 -4.02 -4.32
CA ASP A 79 12.93 -3.97 -2.87
C ASP A 79 12.79 -2.54 -2.35
N THR A 80 13.50 -1.57 -2.96
CA THR A 80 13.39 -0.14 -2.64
C THR A 80 11.99 0.43 -2.90
N VAL A 81 11.38 0.11 -4.05
CA VAL A 81 10.02 0.56 -4.37
C VAL A 81 9.01 -0.10 -3.43
N ARG A 82 9.11 -1.42 -3.25
CA ARG A 82 8.22 -2.19 -2.37
C ARG A 82 8.24 -1.68 -0.94
N GLN A 83 9.43 -1.48 -0.36
CA GLN A 83 9.57 -1.00 1.02
C GLN A 83 8.96 0.38 1.22
N ALA A 84 9.16 1.29 0.26
CA ALA A 84 8.65 2.64 0.39
C ALA A 84 7.12 2.70 0.37
N VAL A 85 6.48 1.84 -0.44
CA VAL A 85 5.01 1.71 -0.43
C VAL A 85 4.53 1.14 0.89
N LEU A 86 5.17 0.06 1.38
CA LEU A 86 4.83 -0.56 2.67
C LEU A 86 5.02 0.39 3.86
N ALA A 87 5.99 1.32 3.80
CA ALA A 87 6.22 2.30 4.85
C ALA A 87 5.05 3.29 5.01
N ASP A 88 4.36 3.61 3.91
CA ASP A 88 3.38 4.68 3.85
C ASP A 88 1.92 4.16 3.84
N VAL A 89 1.67 2.85 3.79
CA VAL A 89 0.31 2.26 3.61
C VAL A 89 -0.76 2.79 4.56
N VAL A 90 -0.38 3.24 5.75
CA VAL A 90 -1.30 3.82 6.75
C VAL A 90 -2.10 5.01 6.21
N TRP A 91 -1.59 5.68 5.17
CA TRP A 91 -2.27 6.80 4.53
C TRP A 91 -3.30 6.39 3.47
N PHE A 92 -3.50 5.10 3.21
CA PHE A 92 -4.48 4.61 2.25
C PHE A 92 -5.88 4.45 2.87
N ASP A 93 -6.78 5.40 2.63
CA ASP A 93 -8.05 5.51 3.37
C ASP A 93 -9.31 5.68 2.50
N ALA A 94 -9.22 5.48 1.18
CA ALA A 94 -10.41 5.41 0.35
C ALA A 94 -10.25 4.36 -0.76
N ILE A 95 -11.36 3.71 -1.10
CA ILE A 95 -11.39 2.64 -2.10
C ILE A 95 -12.72 2.64 -2.86
N THR A 96 -12.69 2.35 -4.16
CA THR A 96 -13.90 2.10 -4.95
C THR A 96 -14.25 0.62 -4.91
N PRO A 97 -15.50 0.22 -5.26
CA PRO A 97 -15.87 -1.19 -5.30
C PRO A 97 -14.93 -2.04 -6.18
N GLU A 98 -14.55 -1.53 -7.35
CA GLU A 98 -13.65 -2.23 -8.26
C GLU A 98 -12.22 -2.34 -7.71
N GLY A 99 -11.73 -1.31 -7.00
CA GLY A 99 -10.45 -1.38 -6.30
C GLY A 99 -10.50 -2.39 -5.16
N PHE A 100 -11.61 -2.43 -4.42
CA PHE A 100 -11.79 -3.35 -3.30
C PHE A 100 -11.76 -4.82 -3.76
N GLU A 101 -12.46 -5.15 -4.85
CA GLU A 101 -12.42 -6.49 -5.44
C GLU A 101 -11.01 -6.90 -5.90
N LEU A 102 -10.20 -5.95 -6.38
CA LEU A 102 -8.79 -6.21 -6.69
C LEU A 102 -7.97 -6.53 -5.43
N LEU A 103 -8.20 -5.83 -4.32
CA LEU A 103 -7.54 -6.16 -3.06
C LEU A 103 -7.95 -7.52 -2.52
N LEU A 104 -9.24 -7.86 -2.56
CA LEU A 104 -9.73 -9.19 -2.14
C LEU A 104 -9.07 -10.30 -2.97
N THR A 105 -9.01 -10.11 -4.29
CA THR A 105 -8.34 -11.06 -5.20
C THR A 105 -6.85 -11.15 -4.89
N ALA A 106 -6.18 -10.01 -4.69
CA ALA A 106 -4.74 -9.97 -4.46
C ALA A 106 -4.33 -10.54 -3.10
N ALA A 107 -5.17 -10.46 -2.08
CA ALA A 107 -4.93 -11.11 -0.78
C ALA A 107 -4.76 -12.63 -0.92
N GLU A 108 -5.37 -13.23 -1.94
CA GLU A 108 -5.28 -14.66 -2.25
C GLU A 108 -4.29 -14.97 -3.39
N ASP A 109 -3.51 -13.98 -3.84
CA ASP A 109 -2.51 -14.16 -4.89
C ASP A 109 -1.40 -15.12 -4.42
N PRO A 110 -0.96 -16.08 -5.27
CA PRO A 110 0.13 -17.00 -4.92
C PRO A 110 1.49 -16.29 -4.71
N SER A 111 1.64 -15.03 -5.14
CA SER A 111 2.79 -14.19 -4.81
C SER A 111 2.68 -13.67 -3.38
N PRO A 112 3.59 -14.07 -2.47
CA PRO A 112 3.56 -13.58 -1.09
C PRO A 112 3.68 -12.05 -1.00
N ALA A 113 4.40 -11.40 -1.92
CA ALA A 113 4.57 -9.95 -1.89
C ALA A 113 3.27 -9.21 -2.21
N ARG A 114 2.51 -9.66 -3.22
CA ARG A 114 1.20 -9.07 -3.56
C ARG A 114 0.18 -9.34 -2.47
N SER A 115 0.09 -10.58 -2.00
CA SER A 115 -0.79 -10.97 -0.89
C SER A 115 -0.49 -10.16 0.36
N TYR A 116 0.79 -9.97 0.70
CA TYR A 116 1.22 -9.15 1.83
C TYR A 116 0.72 -7.71 1.72
N LEU A 117 1.00 -7.05 0.59
CA LEU A 117 0.56 -5.66 0.39
C LEU A 117 -0.97 -5.54 0.45
N ALA A 118 -1.69 -6.46 -0.18
CA ALA A 118 -3.15 -6.47 -0.15
C ALA A 118 -3.70 -6.64 1.28
N VAL A 119 -3.14 -7.54 2.07
CA VAL A 119 -3.50 -7.72 3.49
C VAL A 119 -3.25 -6.44 4.29
N GLN A 120 -2.12 -5.76 4.07
CA GLN A 120 -1.82 -4.49 4.74
C GLN A 120 -2.81 -3.39 4.35
N LEU A 121 -3.13 -3.24 3.06
CA LEU A 121 -4.10 -2.23 2.60
C LEU A 121 -5.51 -2.50 3.13
N LEU A 122 -5.95 -3.78 3.14
CA LEU A 122 -7.23 -4.16 3.73
C LEU A 122 -7.26 -3.87 5.24
N ALA A 123 -6.16 -4.09 5.96
CA ALA A 123 -6.06 -3.75 7.37
C ALA A 123 -6.21 -2.25 7.61
N VAL A 124 -5.55 -1.42 6.82
CA VAL A 124 -5.67 0.04 6.92
C VAL A 124 -7.11 0.52 6.65
N LEU A 125 -7.79 -0.05 5.64
CA LEU A 125 -9.19 0.28 5.36
C LEU A 125 -10.14 -0.13 6.51
N LEU A 126 -9.86 -1.26 7.18
CA LEU A 126 -10.58 -1.67 8.38
C LEU A 126 -10.35 -0.70 9.54
N ASP A 127 -9.13 -0.18 9.71
CA ASP A 127 -8.79 0.80 10.75
C ASP A 127 -9.52 2.13 10.56
N HIS A 128 -9.50 2.67 9.34
CA HIS A 128 -10.15 3.94 9.02
C HIS A 128 -11.68 3.89 9.03
N SER A 129 -12.28 2.70 9.25
CA SER A 129 -13.73 2.50 9.23
C SER A 129 -14.37 2.96 7.92
N THR A 130 -13.64 2.82 6.81
CA THR A 130 -14.06 3.28 5.47
C THR A 130 -14.95 2.27 4.77
N LEU A 131 -14.96 1.03 5.27
CA LEU A 131 -15.71 -0.09 4.72
C LEU A 131 -17.10 -0.20 5.35
N HIS A 132 -18.11 -0.50 4.53
CA HIS A 132 -19.43 -0.88 5.01
C HIS A 132 -19.43 -2.31 5.60
N ASP A 133 -20.46 -2.68 6.37
CA ASP A 133 -20.51 -3.96 7.08
C ASP A 133 -20.20 -5.19 6.20
N THR A 134 -20.71 -5.24 4.97
CA THR A 134 -20.45 -6.34 4.04
C THR A 134 -19.01 -6.37 3.54
N GLU A 135 -18.43 -5.20 3.27
CA GLU A 135 -17.04 -5.06 2.83
C GLU A 135 -16.08 -5.36 3.99
N HIS A 136 -16.43 -4.92 5.20
CA HIS A 136 -15.70 -5.25 6.42
C HIS A 136 -15.61 -6.77 6.58
N MET A 137 -16.75 -7.48 6.51
CA MET A 137 -16.77 -8.94 6.61
C MET A 137 -15.99 -9.63 5.48
N ALA A 138 -16.06 -9.10 4.25
CA ALA A 138 -15.31 -9.62 3.11
C ALA A 138 -13.80 -9.45 3.30
N ALA A 139 -13.36 -8.29 3.79
CA ALA A 139 -11.96 -7.99 4.08
C ALA A 139 -11.41 -8.92 5.17
N LEU A 140 -12.14 -9.10 6.28
CA LEU A 140 -11.75 -10.06 7.33
C LEU A 140 -11.65 -11.49 6.80
N ALA A 141 -12.61 -11.91 5.98
CA ALA A 141 -12.61 -13.24 5.39
C ALA A 141 -11.42 -13.44 4.43
N ALA A 142 -11.07 -12.42 3.64
CA ALA A 142 -9.91 -12.45 2.76
C ALA A 142 -8.59 -12.52 3.56
N ILE A 143 -8.42 -11.69 4.59
CA ILE A 143 -7.24 -11.73 5.48
C ILE A 143 -7.11 -13.10 6.16
N GLN A 144 -8.22 -13.66 6.65
CA GLN A 144 -8.24 -15.00 7.24
C GLN A 144 -7.81 -16.08 6.25
N ARG A 145 -8.32 -16.04 5.01
CA ARG A 145 -7.93 -17.00 3.95
C ARG A 145 -6.45 -16.86 3.61
N ALA A 146 -5.98 -15.64 3.39
CA ALA A 146 -4.57 -15.33 3.12
C ALA A 146 -3.64 -15.86 4.22
N THR A 147 -4.03 -15.73 5.49
CA THR A 147 -3.27 -16.20 6.66
C THR A 147 -3.05 -17.72 6.65
N THR A 148 -3.96 -18.47 6.04
CA THR A 148 -3.94 -19.94 5.99
C THR A 148 -3.57 -20.50 4.62
N ALA A 149 -3.28 -19.62 3.66
CA ALA A 149 -2.98 -20.01 2.30
C ALA A 149 -1.64 -20.77 2.22
N PRO A 150 -1.47 -21.70 1.26
CA PRO A 150 -0.18 -22.29 0.96
C PRO A 150 0.86 -21.19 0.65
N GLY A 151 1.98 -21.19 1.36
CA GLY A 151 3.02 -20.16 1.21
C GLY A 151 2.83 -18.92 2.08
N ALA A 152 1.79 -18.85 2.91
CA ALA A 152 1.56 -17.70 3.80
C ALA A 152 2.69 -17.48 4.83
N ASP A 153 3.38 -18.55 5.25
CA ASP A 153 4.56 -18.48 6.13
C ASP A 153 5.88 -18.27 5.35
N GLN A 154 5.84 -18.06 4.03
CA GLN A 154 7.03 -17.75 3.26
C GLN A 154 7.54 -16.35 3.64
N PRO A 155 8.82 -16.21 4.03
CA PRO A 155 9.37 -14.92 4.41
C PRO A 155 9.45 -14.00 3.18
N LEU A 156 8.90 -12.80 3.31
CA LEU A 156 9.12 -11.73 2.37
C LEU A 156 10.47 -11.09 2.71
N LEU A 157 11.45 -11.29 1.83
CA LEU A 157 12.77 -10.69 1.98
C LEU A 157 12.82 -9.36 1.27
N ALA A 158 13.56 -8.39 1.79
CA ALA A 158 13.84 -7.15 1.09
C ALA A 158 15.25 -6.65 1.45
N GLU A 159 15.98 -6.20 0.44
CA GLU A 159 17.27 -5.55 0.57
C GLU A 159 17.10 -4.09 1.01
N HIS A 160 17.83 -3.70 2.05
CA HIS A 160 17.89 -2.33 2.56
C HIS A 160 19.34 -2.02 2.90
N ASP A 161 19.91 -0.96 2.32
CA ASP A 161 21.32 -0.56 2.51
C ASP A 161 22.35 -1.69 2.28
N GLY A 162 22.07 -2.60 1.33
CA GLY A 162 22.92 -3.75 1.02
C GLY A 162 22.76 -4.95 1.97
N GLU A 163 21.81 -4.90 2.91
CA GLU A 163 21.47 -6.01 3.80
C GLU A 163 20.11 -6.60 3.43
N ILE A 164 20.04 -7.93 3.28
CA ILE A 164 18.77 -8.65 3.11
C ILE A 164 18.10 -8.78 4.49
N ARG A 165 16.90 -8.22 4.63
CA ARG A 165 16.09 -8.26 5.85
C ARG A 165 14.80 -9.03 5.60
N ASN A 166 14.33 -9.74 6.63
CA ASN A 166 13.00 -10.31 6.63
C ASN A 166 12.00 -9.21 6.98
N VAL A 167 11.10 -8.94 6.04
CA VAL A 167 9.97 -8.02 6.21
C VAL A 167 8.96 -8.72 7.13
N GLY A 168 8.52 -9.91 6.78
CA GLY A 168 7.61 -10.70 7.59
C GLY A 168 7.00 -11.81 6.76
N THR A 169 5.88 -12.34 7.22
CA THR A 169 5.08 -13.32 6.46
C THR A 169 3.63 -12.85 6.38
N VAL A 170 2.92 -13.26 5.33
CA VAL A 170 1.48 -12.97 5.19
C VAL A 170 0.72 -13.53 6.40
N ALA A 171 1.13 -14.71 6.87
CA ALA A 171 0.52 -15.37 8.01
C ALA A 171 0.72 -14.59 9.32
N ASP A 172 1.91 -14.05 9.58
CA ASP A 172 2.18 -13.24 10.78
C ASP A 172 1.41 -11.92 10.74
N ALA A 173 1.44 -11.22 9.61
CA ALA A 173 0.68 -9.98 9.42
C ALA A 173 -0.82 -10.20 9.65
N GLY A 174 -1.40 -11.20 8.97
CA GLY A 174 -2.82 -11.52 9.08
C GLY A 174 -3.23 -11.95 10.50
N ARG A 175 -2.46 -12.84 11.14
CA ARG A 175 -2.72 -13.26 12.55
C ARG A 175 -2.74 -12.07 13.50
N ARG A 176 -1.82 -11.14 13.34
CA ARG A 176 -1.74 -9.94 14.18
C ARG A 176 -2.96 -9.05 14.02
N ILE A 177 -3.30 -8.71 12.78
CA ILE A 177 -4.49 -7.90 12.44
C ILE A 177 -5.75 -8.50 13.07
N LEU A 178 -5.97 -9.81 12.87
CA LEU A 178 -7.13 -10.52 13.39
C LEU A 178 -7.15 -10.56 14.92
N THR A 179 -5.98 -10.67 15.57
CA THR A 179 -5.86 -10.67 17.03
C THR A 179 -6.18 -9.30 17.63
N GLU A 180 -5.67 -8.23 17.04
CA GLU A 180 -5.92 -6.85 17.48
C GLU A 180 -7.40 -6.49 17.35
N LEU A 181 -8.02 -6.86 16.22
CA LEU A 181 -9.46 -6.69 15.99
C LEU A 181 -10.30 -7.49 16.99
N ALA A 182 -9.94 -8.74 17.27
CA ALA A 182 -10.64 -9.57 18.26
C ALA A 182 -10.54 -9.01 19.68
N ALA A 183 -9.46 -8.27 19.99
CA ALA A 183 -9.29 -7.56 21.25
C ALA A 183 -10.06 -6.23 21.32
N GLY A 184 -10.78 -5.84 20.25
CA GLY A 184 -11.46 -4.55 20.15
C GLY A 184 -10.51 -3.37 19.91
N GLY A 185 -9.26 -3.65 19.51
CA GLY A 185 -8.27 -2.65 19.12
C GLY A 185 -8.30 -2.36 17.61
N PRO A 186 -7.70 -1.23 17.18
CA PRO A 186 -7.50 -0.94 15.77
C PRO A 186 -6.58 -1.97 15.12
N PRO A 187 -6.82 -2.41 13.87
CA PRO A 187 -5.90 -3.24 13.13
C PRO A 187 -4.64 -2.44 12.76
N VAL A 188 -3.49 -2.82 13.29
CA VAL A 188 -2.23 -2.10 13.05
C VAL A 188 -1.56 -2.67 11.81
N ALA A 189 -1.65 -1.92 10.70
CA ALA A 189 -0.79 -2.15 9.55
C ALA A 189 0.68 -1.90 9.93
N GLU A 190 1.59 -2.73 9.40
CA GLU A 190 3.02 -2.54 9.63
C GLU A 190 3.55 -1.42 8.75
N ALA A 191 3.81 -0.27 9.36
CA ALA A 191 4.64 0.76 8.74
C ALA A 191 6.09 0.26 8.71
N PHE A 192 6.48 -0.45 7.65
CA PHE A 192 7.85 -0.93 7.49
C PHE A 192 8.83 0.24 7.49
N GLY A 193 9.73 0.26 8.47
CA GLY A 193 10.78 1.28 8.54
C GLY A 193 10.31 2.69 8.92
N ALA A 194 9.06 2.89 9.32
CA ALA A 194 8.67 4.18 9.89
C ALA A 194 9.43 4.38 11.22
N PRO A 195 10.16 5.50 11.40
CA PRO A 195 10.61 5.87 12.73
C PRO A 195 9.36 5.97 13.60
N GLN A 196 9.42 5.37 14.80
CA GLN A 196 8.34 5.40 15.79
C GLN A 196 8.12 6.82 16.30
N PHE A 197 7.60 7.72 15.48
CA PHE A 197 7.07 8.99 15.94
C PHE A 197 5.57 8.80 16.14
N ARG A 198 5.24 8.26 17.32
CA ARG A 198 3.98 8.60 17.98
C ARG A 198 4.05 10.11 18.29
N VAL A 199 3.14 10.89 17.72
CA VAL A 199 2.77 12.20 18.28
C VAL A 199 1.71 11.96 19.33
#